data_AF-A0AA43JK32-F1
#
_entry.id   AF-A0AA43JK32-F1
#
_cell.length_a   1.000
_cell.length_b   1.000
_cell.length_c   1.000
_cell.angle_alpha   90.00
_cell.angle_beta   90.00
_cell.angle_gamma   90.00
#
_symmetry.space_group_name_H-M   'P 1'
#
loop_
_entity.id
_entity.type
_entity.pdbx_description
1 polymer ?
#
loop_
_entity_poly.entity_id
_entity_poly.type
_entity_poly.pdbx_seq_one_letter_code
_entity_poly.pdbx_strand_id
1 'polypeptide(L)'
;MKLLTGAVTTASSILLACSVASANPALLPKHEGYPMQNSGSPVTGQPTANDPGQVNAGGESSLLKAAGFDDHHSKQELVKTDNARITQEQGAGRLPNVQGPDIKIAPPVTSATKITGNRKID
;
A
#
# COMPACT_ATOMS: atom_id res chain seq x y z
N MET A 1 -49.64 15.04 28.52
CA MET A 1 -48.89 16.04 27.72
C MET A 1 -47.46 16.26 28.22
N LYS A 2 -47.23 16.57 29.51
CA LYS A 2 -45.88 16.86 30.07
C LYS A 2 -44.84 15.72 29.90
N LEU A 3 -45.26 14.47 30.06
CA LEU A 3 -44.40 13.29 29.86
C LEU A 3 -44.02 13.10 28.39
N LEU A 4 -44.95 13.33 27.48
CA LEU A 4 -44.72 13.22 26.03
C LEU A 4 -43.76 14.31 25.54
N THR A 5 -43.95 15.55 26.01
CA THR A 5 -43.04 16.65 25.68
C THR A 5 -41.63 16.41 26.23
N GLY A 6 -41.50 15.88 27.45
CA GLY A 6 -40.21 15.54 28.05
C GLY A 6 -39.48 14.41 27.32
N ALA A 7 -40.22 13.39 26.86
CA ALA A 7 -39.65 12.31 26.06
C ALA A 7 -39.13 12.83 24.70
N VAL A 8 -39.91 13.68 24.04
CA VAL A 8 -39.53 14.26 22.73
C VAL A 8 -38.32 15.19 22.84
N THR A 9 -38.25 16.05 23.86
CA THR A 9 -37.07 16.91 24.06
C THR A 9 -35.82 16.10 24.38
N THR A 10 -35.93 15.05 25.19
CA THR A 10 -34.79 14.18 25.53
C THR A 10 -34.30 13.38 24.30
N ALA A 11 -35.21 12.84 23.50
CA ALA A 11 -34.83 12.15 22.26
C ALA A 11 -34.18 13.11 21.25
N SER A 12 -34.73 14.32 21.12
CA SER A 12 -34.20 15.33 20.19
C SER A 12 -32.82 15.84 20.59
N SER A 13 -32.57 16.04 21.89
CA SER A 13 -31.25 16.46 22.37
C SER A 13 -30.18 15.38 22.20
N ILE A 14 -30.54 14.11 22.40
CA ILE A 14 -29.64 12.97 22.13
C ILE A 14 -29.28 12.91 20.64
N LEU A 15 -30.29 13.01 19.75
CA LEU A 15 -30.05 12.99 18.31
C LEU A 15 -29.19 14.17 17.82
N LEU A 16 -29.38 15.36 18.40
CA LEU A 16 -28.56 16.53 18.10
C LEU A 16 -27.12 16.38 18.62
N ALA A 17 -26.91 15.77 19.77
CA ALA A 17 -25.56 15.48 20.28
C ALA A 17 -24.83 14.44 19.41
N CYS A 18 -25.54 13.43 18.90
CA CYS A 18 -24.95 12.45 17.97
C CYS A 18 -24.59 13.07 16.62
N SER A 19 -25.35 14.03 16.11
CA SER A 19 -25.06 14.67 14.81
C SER A 19 -23.82 15.56 14.85
N VAL A 20 -23.56 16.26 15.96
CA VAL A 20 -22.31 17.03 16.12
C VAL A 20 -21.08 16.14 16.29
N ALA A 21 -21.26 14.93 16.85
CA ALA A 21 -20.18 13.96 16.95
C ALA A 21 -19.82 13.30 15.61
N SER A 22 -20.83 13.00 14.76
CA SER A 22 -20.59 12.45 13.42
C SER A 22 -20.07 13.49 12.41
N ALA A 23 -20.32 14.77 12.66
CA ALA A 23 -19.74 15.88 11.90
C ALA A 23 -18.33 16.27 12.35
N ASN A 24 -17.66 15.46 13.19
CA ASN A 24 -16.30 15.76 13.63
C ASN A 24 -15.32 15.60 12.44
N PRO A 25 -14.70 16.69 11.96
CA PRO A 25 -13.75 16.63 10.84
C PRO A 25 -12.51 15.77 11.15
N ALA A 26 -12.24 15.47 12.43
CA ALA A 26 -11.17 14.55 12.83
C ALA A 26 -11.44 13.08 12.48
N LEU A 27 -12.68 12.72 12.12
CA LEU A 27 -13.07 11.37 11.68
C LEU A 27 -12.90 11.14 10.17
N LEU A 28 -12.62 12.20 9.39
CA LEU A 28 -12.28 12.05 7.98
C LEU A 28 -10.91 11.35 7.85
N PRO A 29 -10.72 10.45 6.87
CA PRO A 29 -9.41 9.90 6.56
C PRO A 29 -8.40 11.03 6.34
N LYS A 30 -7.38 11.08 7.19
CA LYS A 30 -6.29 12.03 7.05
C LYS A 30 -5.47 11.65 5.83
N HIS A 31 -5.41 12.55 4.86
CA HIS A 31 -4.48 12.45 3.75
C HIS A 31 -3.37 13.47 3.97
N GLU A 32 -2.12 13.01 3.86
CA GLU A 32 -0.96 13.91 3.89
C GLU A 32 -1.01 14.85 2.67
N GLY A 33 -0.37 16.02 2.74
CA GLY A 33 -0.32 16.96 1.60
C GLY A 33 -1.37 18.07 1.61
N TYR A 34 -2.10 18.24 2.72
CA TYR A 34 -2.90 19.45 2.98
C TYR A 34 -2.26 20.29 4.10
N PRO A 35 -1.13 20.97 3.84
CA PRO A 35 -0.38 21.72 4.84
C PRO A 35 -1.05 23.06 5.12
N MET A 36 -2.31 23.06 5.53
CA MET A 36 -2.94 24.27 6.06
C MET A 36 -2.61 24.40 7.55
N GLN A 37 -1.33 24.31 7.92
CA GLN A 37 -0.89 24.68 9.26
C GLN A 37 -0.91 26.20 9.33
N ASN A 38 -1.91 26.75 10.03
CA ASN A 38 -2.01 28.14 10.49
C ASN A 38 -1.01 29.12 9.81
N SER A 39 -1.25 29.43 8.54
CA SER A 39 -0.52 30.48 7.85
C SER A 39 -1.10 31.80 8.37
N GLY A 40 -0.58 32.25 9.50
CA GLY A 40 -0.99 33.53 10.07
C GLY A 40 -0.93 34.62 9.00
N SER A 41 -1.91 35.51 9.00
CA SER A 41 -1.95 36.66 8.09
C SER A 41 -0.60 37.36 8.12
N PRO A 42 0.02 37.65 6.96
CA PRO A 42 1.34 38.29 6.92
C PRO A 42 1.31 39.72 7.48
N VAL A 43 0.12 40.29 7.69
CA VAL A 43 -0.07 41.64 8.21
C VAL A 43 -0.46 41.64 9.69
N THR A 44 -1.32 40.71 10.11
CA THR A 44 -1.92 40.74 11.47
C THR A 44 -1.52 39.57 12.35
N GLY A 45 -0.82 38.57 11.79
CA GLY A 45 -0.47 37.31 12.47
C GLY A 45 -1.68 36.45 12.85
N GLN A 46 -2.90 36.89 12.50
CA GLN A 46 -4.13 36.17 12.85
C GLN A 46 -4.24 34.89 12.02
N PRO A 47 -4.66 33.77 12.61
CA PRO A 47 -4.87 32.53 11.88
C PRO A 47 -5.82 32.72 10.71
N THR A 48 -5.39 32.35 9.49
CA THR A 48 -6.24 32.38 8.29
C THR A 48 -7.06 31.11 8.11
N ALA A 49 -6.74 30.06 8.87
CA ALA A 49 -7.38 28.77 8.84
C ALA A 49 -7.59 28.22 10.26
N ASN A 50 -8.75 27.59 10.49
CA ASN A 50 -9.07 26.84 11.71
C ASN A 50 -8.72 25.35 11.60
N ASP A 51 -8.08 24.94 10.50
CA ASP A 51 -7.57 23.58 10.32
C ASP A 51 -6.14 23.52 10.91
N PRO A 52 -5.81 22.56 11.78
CA PRO A 52 -4.42 22.34 12.20
C PRO A 52 -3.49 21.92 11.05
N GLY A 53 -4.04 21.52 9.90
CA GLY A 53 -3.29 21.10 8.72
C GLY A 53 -2.64 19.72 8.90
N GLN A 54 -2.25 19.11 7.78
CA GLN A 54 -1.49 17.87 7.76
C GLN A 54 -0.02 18.15 7.48
N VAL A 55 0.85 17.23 7.86
CA VAL A 55 2.26 17.30 7.49
C VAL A 55 2.37 17.32 5.96
N ASN A 56 3.31 18.10 5.43
CA ASN A 56 3.51 18.19 3.99
C ASN A 56 3.88 16.79 3.44
N ALA A 57 3.08 16.26 2.50
CA ALA A 57 3.44 15.05 1.76
C ALA A 57 4.40 15.45 0.64
N GLY A 58 5.69 15.34 0.90
CA GLY A 58 6.71 15.46 -0.12
C GLY A 58 7.89 14.53 0.13
N GLY A 59 8.76 14.40 -0.87
CA GLY A 59 9.98 13.60 -0.79
C GLY A 59 9.75 12.10 -1.02
N GLU A 60 10.73 11.31 -0.61
CA GLU A 60 10.82 9.87 -0.90
C GLU A 60 9.64 9.07 -0.33
N SER A 61 9.14 9.42 0.86
CA SER A 61 8.02 8.73 1.50
C SER A 61 6.71 8.88 0.70
N SER A 62 6.46 10.03 0.08
CA SER A 62 5.30 10.24 -0.79
C SER A 62 5.43 9.47 -2.10
N LEU A 63 6.64 9.40 -2.66
CA LEU A 63 6.92 8.61 -3.87
C LEU A 63 6.72 7.11 -3.61
N LEU A 64 7.20 6.58 -2.48
CA LEU A 64 7.02 5.18 -2.09
C LEU A 64 5.54 4.83 -1.87
N LYS A 65 4.77 5.71 -1.21
CA LYS A 65 3.32 5.54 -1.03
C LYS A 65 2.57 5.56 -2.36
N ALA A 66 2.95 6.45 -3.28
CA ALA A 66 2.36 6.49 -4.62
C ALA A 66 2.68 5.23 -5.43
N ALA A 67 3.93 4.75 -5.37
CA ALA A 67 4.34 3.52 -6.05
C ALA A 67 3.61 2.28 -5.50
N GLY A 68 3.39 2.20 -4.19
CA GLY A 68 2.69 1.07 -3.57
C GLY A 68 1.16 1.09 -3.72
N PHE A 69 0.56 2.19 -4.18
CA PHE A 69 -0.89 2.30 -4.30
C PHE A 69 -1.45 1.41 -5.43
N ASP A 70 -0.78 1.34 -6.59
CA ASP A 70 -1.22 0.54 -7.74
C ASP A 70 -0.89 -0.96 -7.61
N ASP A 71 0.12 -1.31 -6.81
CA ASP A 71 0.71 -2.64 -6.75
C ASP A 71 -0.27 -3.71 -6.22
N HIS A 72 -1.21 -3.30 -5.35
CA HIS A 72 -2.24 -4.20 -4.81
C HIS A 72 -3.40 -4.47 -5.77
N HIS A 73 -3.67 -3.56 -6.71
CA HIS A 73 -4.82 -3.64 -7.61
C HIS A 73 -4.47 -4.18 -9.00
N SER A 74 -3.18 -4.21 -9.36
CA SER A 74 -2.71 -4.53 -10.71
C SER A 74 -1.70 -5.68 -10.74
N LYS A 75 -1.95 -6.79 -10.02
CA LYS A 75 -1.16 -8.01 -10.21
C LYS A 75 -1.65 -8.80 -11.42
N GLN A 76 -0.72 -9.16 -12.30
CA GLN A 76 -1.00 -10.06 -13.42
C GLN A 76 -0.84 -11.52 -12.99
N GLU A 77 -1.94 -12.17 -12.62
CA GLU A 77 -1.98 -13.59 -12.25
C GLU A 77 -2.35 -14.46 -13.46
N LEU A 78 -1.46 -14.56 -14.44
CA LEU A 78 -1.67 -15.42 -15.61
C LEU A 78 -1.29 -16.86 -15.28
N VAL A 79 -2.29 -17.73 -15.15
CA VAL A 79 -2.10 -19.18 -15.14
C VAL A 79 -1.98 -19.66 -16.59
N LYS A 80 -0.76 -19.95 -17.05
CA LYS A 80 -0.56 -20.67 -18.32
C LYS A 80 -1.01 -22.13 -18.13
N THR A 81 -1.97 -22.59 -18.92
CA THR A 81 -2.43 -23.99 -18.88
C THR A 81 -1.31 -24.99 -19.16
N ASP A 82 -0.33 -24.63 -19.98
CA ASP A 82 0.86 -25.44 -20.27
C ASP A 82 1.77 -25.63 -19.04
N ASN A 83 1.67 -24.72 -18.06
CA ASN A 83 2.46 -24.72 -16.84
C ASN A 83 1.80 -25.53 -15.70
N ALA A 84 0.66 -26.18 -15.94
CA ALA A 84 -0.07 -26.93 -14.90
C ALA A 84 0.74 -28.06 -14.24
N ARG A 85 1.82 -28.50 -14.89
CA ARG A 85 2.74 -29.50 -14.33
C ARG A 85 3.82 -28.90 -13.44
N ILE A 86 4.04 -27.59 -13.43
CA ILE A 86 5.09 -26.97 -12.63
C ILE A 86 4.70 -27.01 -11.16
N THR A 87 5.52 -27.67 -10.33
CA THR A 87 5.30 -27.76 -8.88
C THR A 87 6.07 -26.69 -8.12
N GLN A 88 7.20 -26.23 -8.66
CA GLN A 88 8.02 -25.18 -8.05
C GLN A 88 8.86 -24.45 -9.10
N GLU A 89 8.80 -23.12 -9.08
CA GLU A 89 9.68 -22.27 -9.88
C GLU A 89 11.07 -22.16 -9.23
N GLN A 90 12.13 -22.17 -10.05
CA GLN A 90 13.53 -22.11 -9.58
C GLN A 90 14.25 -20.81 -10.01
N GLY A 91 13.50 -19.82 -10.50
CA GLY A 91 14.04 -18.56 -11.03
C GLY A 91 14.45 -18.62 -12.50
N ALA A 92 14.87 -17.47 -13.04
CA ALA A 92 15.17 -17.31 -14.46
C ALA A 92 16.34 -18.19 -14.93
N GLY A 93 16.19 -18.79 -16.11
CA GLY A 93 17.24 -19.62 -16.75
C GLY A 93 17.43 -21.01 -16.11
N ARG A 94 16.58 -21.40 -15.15
CA ARG A 94 16.59 -22.72 -14.51
C ARG A 94 15.33 -23.47 -14.88
N LEU A 95 15.46 -24.76 -15.16
CA LEU A 95 14.29 -25.62 -15.37
C LEU A 95 13.47 -25.68 -14.06
N PRO A 96 12.15 -25.46 -14.12
CA PRO A 96 11.28 -25.60 -12.96
C PRO A 96 11.10 -27.08 -12.60
N ASN A 97 10.75 -27.34 -11.34
CA ASN A 97 10.33 -28.68 -10.94
C ASN A 97 8.96 -28.98 -11.56
N VAL A 98 8.80 -30.16 -12.14
CA VAL A 98 7.57 -30.59 -12.78
C VAL A 98 7.04 -31.88 -12.18
N GLN A 99 5.72 -32.05 -12.15
CA GLN A 99 5.05 -33.30 -11.82
C GLN A 99 5.39 -34.33 -12.91
N GLY A 100 6.13 -35.37 -12.56
CA GLY A 100 6.60 -36.42 -13.48
C GLY A 100 8.13 -36.61 -13.45
N PRO A 101 8.72 -37.21 -14.49
CA PRO A 101 10.16 -37.43 -14.57
C PRO A 101 10.93 -36.10 -14.54
N ASP A 102 11.93 -36.04 -13.67
CA ASP A 102 12.82 -34.88 -13.54
C ASP A 102 13.75 -34.79 -14.76
N ILE A 103 13.65 -33.70 -15.54
CA ILE A 103 14.47 -33.49 -16.74
C ILE A 103 15.78 -32.84 -16.30
N LYS A 104 16.83 -33.67 -16.22
CA LYS A 104 18.19 -33.19 -15.97
C LYS A 104 18.89 -32.88 -17.28
N ILE A 105 19.18 -31.60 -17.53
CA ILE A 105 20.10 -31.21 -18.60
C ILE A 105 21.52 -31.46 -18.09
N ALA A 106 22.09 -32.60 -18.47
CA ALA A 106 23.53 -32.80 -18.34
C ALA A 106 24.25 -32.00 -19.43
N PRO A 107 25.38 -31.34 -19.11
CA PRO A 107 26.20 -30.72 -20.15
C PRO A 107 26.65 -31.79 -21.16
N PRO A 108 26.73 -31.46 -22.47
CA PRO A 108 27.07 -32.42 -23.52
C PRO A 108 28.47 -33.03 -23.34
N VAL A 109 29.31 -32.41 -22.50
CA VAL A 109 30.63 -32.89 -22.12
C VAL A 109 30.82 -32.74 -20.61
N THR A 110 31.30 -33.78 -19.96
CA THR A 110 31.61 -33.80 -18.51
C THR A 110 32.85 -32.97 -18.14
N SER A 111 33.64 -32.54 -19.14
CA SER A 111 34.96 -31.93 -18.95
C SER A 111 35.00 -30.40 -19.13
N ALA A 112 34.01 -29.78 -19.76
CA ALA A 112 34.10 -28.35 -20.09
C ALA A 112 33.71 -27.40 -18.93
N THR A 113 33.03 -27.88 -17.89
CA THR A 113 32.55 -27.03 -16.79
C THR A 113 33.35 -27.16 -15.50
N LYS A 114 34.39 -28.00 -15.46
CA LYS A 114 35.30 -28.05 -14.31
C LYS A 114 36.35 -26.95 -14.47
N ILE A 115 36.06 -25.75 -13.95
CA ILE A 115 37.12 -24.79 -13.62
C ILE A 115 37.92 -25.42 -12.47
N THR A 116 38.95 -26.18 -12.79
CA THR A 116 40.01 -26.47 -11.83
C THR A 116 40.72 -25.15 -11.53
N GLY A 117 40.99 -24.86 -10.25
CA GLY A 117 41.56 -23.59 -9.77
C GLY A 117 42.94 -23.20 -10.32
N ASN A 118 43.46 -23.94 -11.31
CA ASN A 118 44.76 -23.72 -11.93
C ASN A 118 44.65 -22.96 -13.27
N ARG A 119 43.45 -22.52 -13.68
CA ARG A 119 43.27 -21.78 -14.93
C ARG A 119 43.75 -20.34 -14.75
N LYS A 120 44.99 -20.07 -15.17
CA LYS A 120 45.50 -18.71 -15.45
C LYS A 120 44.95 -18.27 -16.80
N ILE A 121 44.33 -17.10 -16.84
CA ILE A 121 44.03 -16.38 -18.07
C ILE A 121 45.17 -15.37 -18.21
N ASP A 122 45.96 -15.50 -19.27
CA ASP A 122 47.00 -14.54 -19.66
C ASP A 122 46.37 -13.32 -20.35
#